data_AF-A0A6A8AJU7-F1
#
_entry.id   AF-A0A6A8AJU7-F1
#
_cell.length_a   1.000
_cell.length_b   1.000
_cell.length_c   1.000
_cell.angle_alpha   90.00
_cell.angle_beta   90.00
_cell.angle_gamma   90.00
#
_symmetry.space_group_name_H-M   'P 1'
#
loop_
_entity.id
_entity.type
_entity.pdbx_description
1 polymer ?
#
loop_
_entity_poly.entity_id
_entity_poly.type
_entity_poly.pdbx_seq_one_letter_code
_entity_poly.pdbx_strand_id
1 'polypeptide(L)'
;MTCKACSKYYRIQIERKFYIHLSEKDKIGGINLATSERLLTHVAEDLGVSKDELLAESLLEYLKSKKRDCMAEKLEILSRYRNISSPKELEEAIKNGSVAEHPSWEDLIVIENIEEKIKRLDKEIENIENLPGT
;
A
#
# COMPACT_ATOMS: atom_id res chain seq x y z
N MET A 1 -12.87 13.01 -29.68
CA MET A 1 -12.93 11.65 -30.29
C MET A 1 -12.48 10.66 -29.24
N THR A 2 -13.40 9.97 -28.57
CA THR A 2 -13.06 8.87 -27.65
C THR A 2 -12.79 7.61 -28.46
N CYS A 3 -11.65 6.96 -28.21
CA CYS A 3 -11.35 5.71 -28.88
C CYS A 3 -12.24 4.61 -28.28
N LYS A 4 -13.22 4.11 -29.05
CA LYS A 4 -14.11 3.00 -28.66
C LYS A 4 -13.37 1.73 -28.24
N ALA A 5 -12.10 1.57 -28.59
CA ALA A 5 -11.27 0.45 -28.17
C ALA A 5 -10.83 0.55 -26.69
N CYS A 6 -10.55 1.75 -26.17
CA CYS A 6 -10.11 1.92 -24.77
C CYS A 6 -11.28 1.70 -23.80
N SER A 7 -12.47 2.22 -24.09
CA SER A 7 -13.70 1.97 -23.30
C SER A 7 -14.02 0.48 -23.10
N LYS A 8 -13.67 -0.37 -24.07
CA LYS A 8 -13.86 -1.83 -23.96
C LYS A 8 -12.75 -2.51 -23.14
N TYR A 9 -11.53 -1.97 -23.15
CA TYR A 9 -10.43 -2.43 -22.29
C TYR A 9 -10.70 -2.09 -20.80
N TYR A 10 -11.32 -0.93 -20.51
CA TYR A 10 -11.80 -0.57 -19.16
C TYR A 10 -12.75 -1.60 -18.56
N ARG A 11 -13.70 -2.10 -19.36
CA ARG A 11 -14.68 -3.09 -18.89
C ARG A 11 -14.04 -4.46 -18.61
N ILE A 12 -12.99 -4.81 -19.33
CA ILE A 12 -12.25 -6.08 -19.16
C ILE A 12 -11.26 -6.01 -17.98
N GLN A 13 -10.66 -4.84 -17.71
CA GLN A 13 -9.74 -4.64 -16.58
C GLN A 13 -10.48 -4.56 -15.23
N ILE A 14 -11.68 -3.97 -15.18
CA ILE A 14 -12.54 -3.96 -13.98
C ILE A 14 -13.00 -5.38 -13.60
N GLU A 15 -13.22 -6.28 -14.58
CA GLU A 15 -13.55 -7.70 -14.35
C GLU A 15 -12.30 -8.59 -14.13
N ARG A 16 -11.10 -8.13 -14.51
CA ARG A 16 -9.80 -8.76 -14.17
C ARG A 16 -9.21 -8.21 -12.87
N LYS A 17 -10.04 -8.06 -11.84
CA LYS A 17 -9.56 -8.04 -10.45
C LYS A 17 -8.83 -9.35 -10.17
N PHE A 18 -7.53 -9.44 -10.45
CA PHE A 18 -6.57 -10.44 -9.96
C PHE A 18 -5.34 -10.47 -10.88
N TYR A 19 -4.14 -10.40 -10.30
CA TYR A 19 -2.82 -10.45 -10.98
C TYR A 19 -2.58 -9.22 -11.85
N ILE A 20 -1.62 -8.35 -11.58
CA ILE A 20 -0.15 -8.50 -11.65
C ILE A 20 0.34 -7.15 -11.09
N HIS A 21 1.13 -7.01 -10.03
CA HIS A 21 2.56 -7.30 -9.95
C HIS A 21 2.95 -7.02 -8.48
N LEU A 22 2.74 -7.99 -7.58
CA LEU A 22 3.39 -7.93 -6.26
C LEU A 22 4.87 -8.23 -6.52
N SER A 23 5.61 -7.17 -6.81
CA SER A 23 7.07 -7.16 -6.94
C SER A 23 7.66 -8.03 -5.84
N GLU A 24 8.37 -9.07 -6.29
CA GLU A 24 9.21 -9.98 -5.52
C GLU A 24 10.38 -9.25 -4.83
N LYS A 25 10.06 -8.32 -3.93
CA LYS A 25 11.05 -7.61 -3.12
C LYS A 25 10.57 -7.70 -1.69
N ASP A 26 11.13 -8.71 -1.01
CA ASP A 26 11.59 -8.70 0.38
C ASP A 26 11.71 -10.16 0.85
N LYS A 27 12.60 -10.93 0.20
CA LYS A 27 13.19 -12.11 0.85
C LYS A 27 14.14 -11.59 1.92
N ILE A 28 13.65 -11.40 3.14
CA ILE A 28 14.52 -11.37 4.32
C ILE A 28 15.14 -12.77 4.37
N GLY A 29 16.38 -12.86 3.90
CA GLY A 29 17.09 -14.11 3.74
C GLY A 29 17.12 -14.91 5.03
N GLY A 30 16.61 -16.14 4.98
CA GLY A 30 17.09 -17.29 5.76
C GLY A 30 17.40 -17.08 7.25
N ILE A 31 16.63 -16.28 7.98
CA ILE A 31 16.73 -16.26 9.44
C ILE A 31 15.94 -17.45 9.96
N ASN A 32 16.60 -18.40 10.64
CA ASN A 32 15.88 -19.49 11.31
C ASN A 32 15.23 -18.97 12.60
N LEU A 33 14.17 -19.65 13.06
CA LEU A 33 13.39 -19.26 14.23
C LEU A 33 14.25 -19.07 15.50
N ALA A 34 15.28 -19.90 15.69
CA ALA A 34 16.19 -19.82 16.82
C ALA A 34 17.08 -18.57 16.81
N THR A 35 17.35 -18.01 15.63
CA THR A 35 18.13 -16.77 15.48
C THR A 35 17.25 -15.56 15.78
N SER A 36 16.01 -15.54 15.29
CA SER A 36 15.04 -14.48 15.60
C SER A 36 14.76 -14.37 17.09
N GLU A 37 14.58 -15.50 17.77
CA GLU A 37 14.30 -15.53 19.22
C GLU A 37 15.46 -14.95 20.05
N ARG A 38 16.70 -15.28 19.66
CA ARG A 38 17.90 -14.77 20.34
C ARG A 38 18.07 -13.28 20.12
N LEU A 39 17.84 -12.79 18.90
CA LEU A 39 17.90 -11.36 18.58
C LEU A 39 16.84 -10.58 19.35
N LEU A 40 15.59 -11.07 19.35
CA LEU A 40 14.51 -10.45 20.10
C LEU A 40 14.80 -10.39 21.59
N THR A 41 15.34 -11.47 22.16
CA THR A 41 15.75 -11.51 23.58
C THR A 41 16.83 -10.47 23.88
N HIS A 42 17.90 -10.43 23.09
CA HIS A 42 18.99 -9.47 23.27
C HIS A 42 18.50 -8.02 23.18
N VAL A 43 17.69 -7.68 22.17
CA VAL A 43 17.19 -6.31 21.99
C VAL A 43 16.19 -5.94 23.09
N ALA A 44 15.32 -6.86 23.52
CA ALA A 44 14.40 -6.62 24.62
C ALA A 44 15.14 -6.36 25.94
N GLU A 45 16.18 -7.15 26.24
CA GLU A 45 17.04 -6.96 27.41
C GLU A 45 17.79 -5.61 27.37
N ASP A 46 18.38 -5.27 26.23
CA ASP A 46 19.08 -4.00 26.03
C ASP A 46 18.17 -2.77 26.21
N LEU A 47 16.91 -2.89 25.76
CA LEU A 47 15.91 -1.82 25.83
C LEU A 47 15.11 -1.81 27.13
N GLY A 48 15.22 -2.86 27.96
CA GLY A 48 14.47 -3.01 29.21
C GLY A 48 12.95 -3.20 29.02
N VAL A 49 12.53 -3.73 27.87
CA VAL A 49 11.12 -4.00 27.53
C VAL A 49 10.84 -5.50 27.48
N SER A 50 9.57 -5.89 27.51
CA SER A 50 9.24 -7.30 27.29
C SER A 50 9.39 -7.67 25.80
N LYS A 51 9.66 -8.95 25.53
CA LYS A 51 9.71 -9.45 24.14
C LYS A 51 8.38 -9.27 23.41
N ASP A 52 7.26 -9.45 24.11
CA ASP A 52 5.93 -9.32 23.55
C ASP A 52 5.61 -7.87 23.19
N GLU A 53 5.99 -6.92 24.06
CA GLU A 53 5.92 -5.49 23.80
C GLU A 53 6.79 -5.08 22.61
N LEU A 54 8.06 -5.51 22.59
CA LEU A 54 8.97 -5.24 21.48
C LEU A 54 8.43 -5.80 20.14
N LEU A 55 7.83 -7.00 20.16
CA LEU A 55 7.21 -7.59 18.98
C LEU A 55 5.99 -6.78 18.51
N ALA A 56 5.09 -6.43 19.42
CA ALA A 56 3.89 -5.67 19.10
C ALA A 56 4.26 -4.29 18.52
N GLU A 57 5.15 -3.55 19.20
CA GLU A 57 5.60 -2.22 18.76
C GLU A 57 6.34 -2.27 17.43
N SER A 58 7.26 -3.23 17.25
CA SER A 58 8.02 -3.35 16.01
C SER A 58 7.13 -3.71 14.82
N LEU A 59 6.15 -4.60 15.01
CA LEU A 59 5.18 -4.95 13.97
C LEU A 59 4.28 -3.76 13.64
N LEU A 60 3.81 -3.04 14.65
CA LEU A 60 2.98 -1.85 14.49
C LEU A 60 3.72 -0.75 13.70
N GLU A 61 4.97 -0.45 14.07
CA GLU A 61 5.77 0.56 13.37
C GLU A 61 6.12 0.13 11.95
N TYR A 62 6.38 -1.16 11.73
CA TYR A 62 6.59 -1.71 10.40
C TYR A 62 5.38 -1.50 9.48
N LEU A 63 4.17 -1.83 9.96
CA LEU A 63 2.93 -1.64 9.21
C LEU A 63 2.64 -0.16 8.95
N LYS A 64 2.84 0.71 9.96
CA LYS A 64 2.73 2.17 9.81
C LYS A 64 3.71 2.69 8.77
N SER A 65 4.95 2.17 8.74
CA SER A 65 5.93 2.53 7.71
C SER A 65 5.47 2.12 6.31
N LYS A 66 5.02 0.87 6.13
CA LYS A 66 4.51 0.42 4.82
C LYS A 66 3.28 1.24 4.37
N LYS A 67 2.45 1.70 5.30
CA LYS A 67 1.34 2.62 5.00
C LYS A 67 1.86 3.97 4.50
N ARG A 68 2.87 4.55 5.18
CA ARG A 68 3.51 5.81 4.75
C ARG A 68 4.09 5.69 3.33
N ASP A 69 4.74 4.56 3.02
CA ASP A 69 5.26 4.30 1.67
C ASP A 69 4.15 4.31 0.61
N CYS A 70 3.03 3.66 0.90
CA CYS A 70 1.86 3.64 0.01
C CYS A 70 1.26 5.05 -0.18
N MET A 71 1.16 5.82 0.91
CA MET A 71 0.67 7.20 0.83
C MET A 71 1.61 8.09 0.01
N ALA A 72 2.93 7.93 0.16
CA ALA A 72 3.92 8.65 -0.62
C ALA A 72 3.83 8.31 -2.11
N GLU A 73 3.72 7.03 -2.46
CA GLU A 73 3.55 6.57 -3.85
C GLU A 73 2.27 7.15 -4.48
N LYS A 74 1.15 7.13 -3.74
CA LYS A 74 -0.11 7.75 -4.20
C LYS A 74 0.07 9.26 -4.47
N LEU A 75 0.73 9.98 -3.56
CA LEU A 75 0.98 11.41 -3.71
C LEU A 75 1.92 11.70 -4.89
N GLU A 76 2.94 10.87 -5.11
CA GLU A 76 3.84 10.98 -6.24
C GLU A 76 3.08 10.87 -7.56
N ILE A 77 2.19 9.88 -7.70
CA ILE A 77 1.36 9.72 -8.91
C ILE A 77 0.44 10.93 -9.10
N LEU A 78 -0.28 11.36 -8.06
CA LEU A 78 -1.17 12.51 -8.13
C LEU A 78 -0.44 13.81 -8.47
N SER A 79 0.81 13.97 -8.00
CA SER A 79 1.63 15.16 -8.25
C SER A 79 1.95 15.41 -9.73
N ARG A 80 1.82 14.37 -10.58
CA ARG A 80 1.98 14.47 -12.04
C ARG A 80 0.87 15.31 -12.67
N TYR A 81 -0.26 15.48 -11.99
CA TYR A 81 -1.46 16.14 -12.49
C TYR A 81 -1.65 17.50 -11.83
N ARG A 82 -1.83 18.54 -12.66
CA ARG A 82 -2.05 19.91 -12.15
C ARG A 82 -3.43 20.02 -11.50
N ASN A 83 -3.47 20.53 -10.27
CA ASN A 83 -4.71 20.81 -9.52
C ASN A 83 -5.58 19.57 -9.26
N ILE A 84 -4.98 18.38 -9.22
CA ILE A 84 -5.66 17.13 -8.87
C ILE A 84 -5.08 16.63 -7.56
N SER A 85 -5.94 16.48 -6.57
CA SER A 85 -5.60 16.10 -5.19
C SER A 85 -6.20 14.76 -4.78
N SER A 86 -7.11 14.21 -5.60
CA SER A 86 -7.77 12.94 -5.32
C SER A 86 -7.93 12.05 -6.55
N PRO A 87 -8.03 10.71 -6.38
CA PRO A 87 -8.30 9.79 -7.49
C PRO A 87 -9.63 10.12 -8.18
N LYS A 88 -10.63 10.58 -7.43
CA LYS A 88 -11.93 10.98 -7.98
C LYS A 88 -11.80 12.17 -8.93
N GLU A 89 -11.05 13.19 -8.53
CA GLU A 89 -10.76 14.35 -9.39
C GLU A 89 -10.00 13.92 -10.66
N LEU A 90 -9.05 12.97 -10.54
CA LEU A 90 -8.36 12.40 -11.69
C LEU A 90 -9.32 11.71 -12.65
N GLU A 91 -10.20 10.84 -12.14
CA GLU A 91 -11.20 10.14 -12.93
C GLU A 91 -12.12 11.12 -13.69
N GLU A 92 -12.62 12.16 -13.01
CA GLU A 92 -13.46 13.19 -13.61
C GLU A 92 -12.71 13.98 -14.69
N ALA A 93 -11.47 14.36 -14.43
CA ALA A 93 -10.61 15.08 -15.38
C ALA A 93 -10.27 14.26 -16.63
N ILE A 94 -10.15 12.94 -16.50
CA ILE A 94 -9.96 12.07 -17.66
C ILE A 94 -11.27 11.95 -18.45
N LYS A 95 -12.41 11.73 -17.78
CA LYS A 95 -13.73 11.58 -18.42
C LYS A 95 -14.15 12.81 -19.22
N ASN A 96 -13.84 14.01 -18.72
CA ASN A 96 -14.18 15.27 -19.38
C ASN A 96 -13.11 15.72 -20.40
N GLY A 97 -12.01 14.98 -20.53
CA GLY A 97 -10.91 15.26 -21.46
C GLY A 97 -9.97 16.39 -21.04
N SER A 98 -10.02 16.85 -19.79
CA SER A 98 -9.09 17.85 -19.25
C SER A 98 -7.68 17.29 -19.08
N VAL A 99 -7.56 15.97 -18.93
CA VAL A 99 -6.30 15.24 -18.88
C VAL A 99 -6.31 14.15 -19.97
N ALA A 100 -5.15 13.85 -20.55
CA ALA A 100 -5.01 12.79 -21.55
C ALA A 100 -5.47 11.43 -21.00
N GLU A 101 -6.18 10.62 -21.80
CA GLU A 101 -6.65 9.30 -21.36
C GLU A 101 -5.48 8.36 -20.99
N HIS A 102 -4.43 8.34 -21.81
CA HIS A 102 -3.19 7.63 -21.51
C HIS A 102 -2.06 8.62 -21.23
N PRO A 103 -1.24 8.40 -20.18
CA PRO A 103 -1.21 7.25 -19.27
C PRO A 103 -2.19 7.33 -18.07
N SER A 104 -3.03 8.36 -18.01
CA SER A 104 -3.72 8.75 -16.77
C SER A 104 -4.67 7.73 -16.17
N TRP A 105 -5.31 6.93 -17.01
CA TRP A 105 -6.11 5.83 -16.52
C TRP A 105 -5.30 4.70 -15.89
N GLU A 106 -4.08 4.44 -16.36
CA GLU A 106 -3.19 3.44 -15.74
C GLU A 106 -2.75 3.93 -14.36
N ASP A 107 -2.40 5.21 -14.26
CA ASP A 107 -2.11 5.87 -12.99
C ASP A 107 -3.30 5.80 -12.02
N LEU A 108 -4.54 6.00 -12.50
CA LEU A 108 -5.74 5.84 -11.66
C LEU A 108 -5.87 4.42 -11.11
N ILE A 109 -5.67 3.39 -11.95
CA ILE A 109 -5.71 1.98 -11.52
C ILE A 109 -4.65 1.70 -10.46
N VAL A 110 -3.44 2.24 -10.62
CA VAL A 110 -2.37 2.10 -9.63
C VAL A 110 -2.79 2.75 -8.31
N ILE A 111 -3.34 3.97 -8.35
CA ILE A 111 -3.84 4.66 -7.15
C ILE A 111 -4.94 3.85 -6.44
N GLU A 112 -5.91 3.30 -7.16
CA GLU A 112 -6.98 2.47 -6.58
C GLU A 112 -6.42 1.22 -5.87
N ASN A 113 -5.43 0.56 -6.48
CA ASN A 113 -4.74 -0.57 -5.86
C ASN A 113 -3.98 -0.18 -4.59
N ILE A 114 -3.35 1.00 -4.59
CA ILE A 114 -2.68 1.56 -3.42
C ILE A 114 -3.69 1.85 -2.31
N GLU A 115 -4.87 2.41 -2.62
CA GLU A 115 -5.92 2.65 -1.64
C GLU A 115 -6.43 1.36 -1.00
N GLU A 116 -6.64 0.30 -1.79
CA GLU A 116 -7.01 -1.01 -1.25
C GLU A 116 -5.90 -1.62 -0.38
N LYS A 117 -4.63 -1.38 -0.71
CA LYS A 117 -3.50 -1.80 0.14
C LYS A 117 -3.46 -1.03 1.45
N ILE A 118 -3.70 0.28 1.43
CA ILE A 118 -3.80 1.11 2.63
C ILE A 118 -4.92 0.61 3.54
N LYS A 119 -6.11 0.31 3.00
CA LYS A 119 -7.23 -0.25 3.77
C LYS A 119 -6.87 -1.56 4.47
N ARG A 120 -6.11 -2.44 3.80
CA ARG A 120 -5.62 -3.69 4.42
C ARG A 120 -4.64 -3.41 5.56
N LEU A 121 -3.69 -2.49 5.35
CA LEU A 121 -2.74 -2.10 6.38
C LEU A 121 -3.43 -1.47 7.59
N ASP A 122 -4.43 -0.62 7.37
CA ASP A 122 -5.23 0.00 8.43
C ASP A 122 -5.93 -1.05 9.30
N LYS A 123 -6.50 -2.08 8.68
CA LYS A 123 -7.12 -3.18 9.40
C LYS A 123 -6.11 -3.95 10.26
N GLU A 124 -4.91 -4.22 9.76
CA GLU A 124 -3.89 -4.92 10.55
C GLU A 124 -3.33 -4.06 11.69
N ILE A 125 -3.19 -2.75 11.47
CA ILE A 125 -2.83 -1.79 12.53
C ILE A 125 -3.89 -1.80 13.62
N GLU A 126 -5.17 -1.69 13.25
CA GLU A 126 -6.31 -1.74 14.18
C GLU A 126 -6.36 -3.07 14.95
N ASN A 127 -6.08 -4.20 14.29
CA ASN A 127 -6.02 -5.50 14.95
C ASN A 127 -4.98 -5.53 16.06
N ILE A 128 -3.77 -4.98 15.82
CA ILE A 128 -2.68 -4.96 16.80
C ILE A 128 -2.98 -3.99 17.95
N GLU A 129 -3.49 -2.78 17.63
CA GLU A 129 -3.82 -1.77 18.64
C GLU A 129 -4.99 -2.19 19.56
N ASN A 130 -5.86 -3.11 19.10
CA ASN A 130 -6.98 -3.64 19.88
C ASN A 130 -6.70 -5.00 20.54
N LEU A 131 -5.46 -5.49 20.55
CA LEU A 131 -5.14 -6.73 21.24
C LEU A 131 -5.35 -6.57 22.76
N PRO A 132 -6.19 -7.42 23.39
CA PRO A 132 -6.39 -7.35 24.84
C PRO A 132 -5.10 -7.73 25.55
N GLY A 133 -4.45 -6.75 26.21
CA GLY A 133 -3.24 -6.99 27.01
C GLY A 133 -2.08 -6.01 26.81
N THR A 134 -2.20 -5.00 25.95
CA THR A 134 -1.35 -3.80 25.97
C THR A 134 -1.87 -2.75 26.96
#